data_AF-A0A4Q7SJR6-F1
#
_entry.id   AF-A0A4Q7SJR6-F1
#
_cell.length_a   1.000
_cell.length_b   1.000
_cell.length_c   1.000
_cell.angle_alpha   90.00
_cell.angle_beta   90.00
_cell.angle_gamma   90.00
#
_symmetry.space_group_name_H-M   'P 1'
#
loop_
_entity.id
_entity.type
_entity.pdbx_description
1 polymer ?
#
loop_
_entity_poly.entity_id
_entity_poly.type
_entity_poly.pdbx_seq_one_letter_code
_entity_poly.pdbx_strand_id
1 'polypeptide(L)'
;MATGSVEAGWLPGRPSTESARYTRVAMWLHWAIAVLILWNLVSGLLVWDLAAGFFKTHRAFYGFGLTSHLSAGLTVLALTVVRIGWRLLHEPPPYPDTMTPWERHAAHVAHFLLYAGMMLMPLTGWSILSAHPPAGSAGVKVARPPMAASPMAGPANGAPGAPPAGAPKGPPGIWWVIPLPAITPIANIGIEPGGVEPQHVLHDEFAEWHKIGGYLMILLLILHIGGALKHQFLDKEPELQRMGFRDRRHRPE
;
A
#
# COMPACT_ATOMS: atom_id res chain seq x y z
N MET A 1 -40.07 2.15 66.04
CA MET A 1 -38.64 2.29 65.67
C MET A 1 -38.48 1.70 64.28
N ALA A 2 -38.15 2.55 63.30
CA ALA A 2 -38.22 2.24 61.88
C ALA A 2 -37.04 1.38 61.39
N THR A 3 -37.36 0.43 60.52
CA THR A 3 -36.44 -0.39 59.73
C THR A 3 -35.81 0.44 58.62
N GLY A 4 -34.48 0.61 58.64
CA GLY A 4 -33.74 1.29 57.58
C GLY A 4 -33.21 0.28 56.56
N SER A 5 -33.85 0.20 55.40
CA SER A 5 -33.34 -0.45 54.20
C SER A 5 -32.15 0.35 53.66
N VAL A 6 -30.98 -0.27 53.60
CA VAL A 6 -29.81 0.30 52.92
C VAL A 6 -30.10 0.24 51.42
N GLU A 7 -30.46 1.39 50.85
CA GLU A 7 -30.54 1.56 49.41
C GLU A 7 -29.16 1.31 48.80
N ALA A 8 -29.08 0.30 47.93
CA ALA A 8 -27.93 0.05 47.09
C ALA A 8 -27.77 1.23 46.12
N GLY A 9 -26.91 2.17 46.52
CA GLY A 9 -26.56 3.35 45.73
C GLY A 9 -26.11 2.97 44.33
N TRP A 10 -26.79 3.57 43.37
CA TRP A 10 -26.45 3.72 41.95
C TRP A 10 -24.93 3.70 41.72
N LEU A 11 -24.40 2.59 41.20
CA LEU A 11 -23.09 2.60 40.57
C LEU A 11 -23.22 3.43 39.29
N PRO A 12 -22.37 4.45 39.06
CA PRO A 12 -22.36 5.15 37.78
C PRO A 12 -22.20 4.11 36.68
N GLY A 13 -23.18 4.07 35.78
CA GLY A 13 -23.22 3.14 34.67
C GLY A 13 -21.85 3.12 34.00
N ARG A 14 -21.23 1.95 33.98
CA ARG A 14 -20.13 1.70 33.03
C ARG A 14 -20.66 2.17 31.68
N PRO A 15 -19.96 3.04 30.93
CA PRO A 15 -20.46 3.49 29.65
C PRO A 15 -20.87 2.24 28.88
N SER A 16 -22.15 2.20 28.49
CA SER A 16 -22.67 1.14 27.64
C SER A 16 -21.69 1.02 26.47
N THR A 17 -21.44 -0.21 26.05
CA THR A 17 -20.61 -0.57 24.89
C THR A 17 -21.25 -0.06 23.59
N GLU A 18 -21.62 1.22 23.51
CA GLU A 18 -21.82 1.93 22.27
C GLU A 18 -20.52 1.78 21.47
N SER A 19 -20.61 1.03 20.37
CA SER A 19 -19.55 0.71 19.42
C SER A 19 -18.38 1.70 19.45
N ALA A 20 -17.33 1.39 20.23
CA ALA A 20 -16.19 2.27 20.36
C ALA A 20 -15.59 2.51 18.96
N ARG A 21 -15.43 3.79 18.60
CA ARG A 21 -14.92 4.20 17.29
C ARG A 21 -13.40 4.17 17.27
N TYR A 22 -12.83 4.03 16.08
CA TYR A 22 -11.39 4.22 15.90
C TYR A 22 -11.01 5.69 16.13
N THR A 23 -9.77 5.90 16.57
CA THR A 23 -9.19 7.25 16.66
C THR A 23 -9.19 7.94 15.29
N ARG A 24 -9.29 9.28 15.27
CA ARG A 24 -9.28 10.05 14.01
C ARG A 24 -8.04 9.78 13.16
N VAL A 25 -6.88 9.61 13.79
CA VAL A 25 -5.62 9.29 13.11
C VAL A 25 -5.72 7.94 12.41
N ALA A 26 -6.22 6.90 13.09
CA ALA A 26 -6.40 5.57 12.48
C ALA A 26 -7.37 5.60 11.28
N MET A 27 -8.45 6.40 11.37
CA MET A 27 -9.40 6.57 10.28
C MET A 27 -8.76 7.28 9.07
N TRP A 28 -8.04 8.39 9.28
CA TRP A 28 -7.34 9.09 8.20
C TRP A 28 -6.29 8.21 7.54
N LEU A 29 -5.47 7.50 8.32
CA LEU A 29 -4.51 6.55 7.79
C LEU A 29 -5.20 5.45 6.97
N HIS A 30 -6.35 4.94 7.42
CA HIS A 30 -7.08 3.91 6.69
C HIS A 30 -7.54 4.39 5.32
N TRP A 31 -8.28 5.51 5.29
CA TRP A 31 -8.87 6.01 4.06
C TRP A 31 -7.82 6.54 3.08
N ALA A 32 -6.76 7.19 3.57
CA ALA A 32 -5.65 7.61 2.72
C ALA A 32 -4.99 6.41 2.04
N ILE A 33 -4.66 5.36 2.81
CA ILE A 33 -4.07 4.13 2.27
C ILE A 33 -5.04 3.43 1.32
N ALA A 34 -6.32 3.32 1.67
CA ALA A 34 -7.33 2.67 0.83
C ALA A 34 -7.46 3.34 -0.55
N VAL A 35 -7.51 4.68 -0.59
CA VAL A 35 -7.55 5.45 -1.84
C VAL A 35 -6.27 5.24 -2.66
N LEU A 36 -5.10 5.28 -2.04
CA LEU A 36 -3.83 5.06 -2.72
C LEU A 36 -3.68 3.63 -3.26
N ILE A 37 -4.16 2.63 -2.52
CA ILE A 37 -4.17 1.23 -2.98
C ILE A 37 -5.10 1.08 -4.19
N LEU A 38 -6.31 1.64 -4.13
CA LEU A 38 -7.23 1.61 -5.25
C LEU A 38 -6.62 2.27 -6.49
N TRP A 39 -5.97 3.44 -6.32
CA TRP A 39 -5.23 4.09 -7.39
C TRP A 39 -4.10 3.23 -7.96
N ASN A 40 -3.31 2.57 -7.10
CA ASN A 40 -2.25 1.66 -7.55
C ASN A 40 -2.81 0.51 -8.38
N LEU A 41 -3.83 -0.19 -7.89
CA LEU A 41 -4.41 -1.34 -8.58
C LEU A 41 -5.00 -0.93 -9.93
N VAL A 42 -5.76 0.18 -9.98
CA VAL A 42 -6.34 0.68 -11.23
C VAL A 42 -5.25 1.11 -12.21
N SER A 43 -4.28 1.92 -11.78
CA SER A 43 -3.20 2.39 -12.67
C SER A 43 -2.34 1.24 -13.17
N GLY A 44 -2.03 0.25 -12.33
CA GLY A 44 -1.28 -0.95 -12.70
C GLY A 44 -2.03 -1.78 -13.74
N LEU A 45 -3.29 -2.11 -13.48
CA LEU A 45 -4.14 -2.87 -14.42
C LEU A 45 -4.32 -2.13 -15.74
N LEU A 46 -4.51 -0.82 -15.74
CA LEU A 46 -4.68 -0.05 -16.98
C LEU A 46 -3.41 -0.02 -17.82
N VAL A 47 -2.26 0.24 -17.20
CA VAL A 47 -0.97 0.38 -17.91
C VAL A 47 -0.47 -0.97 -18.44
N TRP A 48 -0.68 -2.06 -17.69
CA TRP A 48 -0.06 -3.35 -17.98
C TRP A 48 -1.00 -4.40 -18.56
N ASP A 49 -2.31 -4.33 -18.27
CA ASP A 49 -3.29 -5.35 -18.70
C ASP A 49 -4.42 -4.75 -19.56
N LEU A 50 -5.39 -4.08 -18.94
CA LEU A 50 -6.69 -3.73 -19.51
C LEU A 50 -6.62 -2.73 -20.67
N ALA A 51 -5.68 -1.77 -20.61
CA ALA A 51 -5.55 -0.71 -21.61
C ALA A 51 -4.11 -0.60 -22.12
N ALA A 52 -3.32 -1.68 -22.03
CA ALA A 52 -1.89 -1.66 -22.33
C ALA A 52 -1.56 -1.12 -23.73
N GLY A 53 -2.37 -1.46 -24.75
CA GLY A 53 -2.18 -0.95 -26.11
C GLY A 53 -2.35 0.57 -26.22
N PHE A 54 -3.35 1.14 -25.54
CA PHE A 54 -3.56 2.59 -25.49
C PHE A 54 -2.39 3.27 -24.79
N PHE A 55 -2.03 2.82 -23.59
CA PHE A 55 -0.97 3.46 -22.80
C PHE A 55 0.38 3.36 -23.52
N LYS A 56 0.76 2.20 -24.07
CA LYS A 56 2.02 2.04 -24.83
C LYS A 56 2.11 2.95 -26.06
N THR A 57 0.98 3.31 -26.66
CA THR A 57 0.94 4.24 -27.81
C THR A 57 0.99 5.71 -27.37
N HIS A 58 0.51 6.02 -26.17
CA HIS A 58 0.42 7.39 -25.66
C HIS A 58 1.45 7.66 -24.55
N ARG A 59 2.67 8.04 -24.96
CA ARG A 59 3.83 8.23 -24.07
C ARG A 59 3.57 9.06 -22.81
N ALA A 60 2.80 10.15 -22.91
CA ALA A 60 2.48 11.01 -21.77
C ALA A 60 1.63 10.28 -20.71
N PHE A 61 0.60 9.55 -21.14
CA PHE A 61 -0.25 8.76 -20.26
C PHE A 61 0.49 7.57 -19.66
N TYR A 62 1.34 6.90 -20.45
CA TYR A 62 2.21 5.84 -19.93
C TYR A 62 3.14 6.35 -18.83
N GLY A 63 3.86 7.46 -19.08
CA GLY A 63 4.78 8.04 -18.10
C GLY A 63 4.07 8.49 -16.81
N PHE A 64 2.89 9.12 -16.94
CA PHE A 64 2.08 9.49 -15.78
C PHE A 64 1.58 8.26 -15.01
N GLY A 65 1.01 7.26 -15.70
CA GLY A 65 0.51 6.04 -15.09
C GLY A 65 1.60 5.28 -14.33
N LEU A 66 2.77 5.09 -14.96
CA LEU A 66 3.90 4.41 -14.34
C LEU A 66 4.44 5.15 -13.12
N THR A 67 4.71 6.45 -13.25
CA THR A 67 5.34 7.23 -12.17
C THR A 67 4.37 7.47 -11.01
N SER A 68 3.08 7.69 -11.28
CA SER A 68 2.07 7.83 -10.23
C SER A 68 1.80 6.50 -9.51
N HIS A 69 1.83 5.36 -10.21
CA HIS A 69 1.76 4.04 -9.60
C HIS A 69 2.92 3.82 -8.62
N LEU A 70 4.16 4.01 -9.09
CA LEU A 70 5.36 3.92 -8.25
C LEU A 70 5.27 4.81 -7.00
N SER A 71 4.92 6.09 -7.20
CA SER A 71 4.83 7.09 -6.12
C SER A 71 3.77 6.72 -5.09
N ALA A 72 2.60 6.32 -5.55
CA ALA A 72 1.51 5.91 -4.67
C ALA A 72 1.87 4.64 -3.91
N GLY A 73 2.51 3.64 -4.54
CA GLY A 73 2.93 2.40 -3.89
C GLY A 73 3.92 2.65 -2.74
N LEU A 74 4.91 3.49 -2.95
CA LEU A 74 5.87 3.86 -1.88
C LEU A 74 5.24 4.73 -0.79
N THR A 75 4.28 5.58 -1.16
CA THR A 75 3.49 6.32 -0.16
C THR A 75 2.67 5.36 0.70
N VAL A 76 2.07 4.32 0.11
CA VAL A 76 1.38 3.25 0.84
C VAL A 76 2.33 2.53 1.78
N LEU A 77 3.55 2.18 1.35
CA LEU A 77 4.55 1.56 2.21
C LEU A 77 4.84 2.41 3.46
N ALA A 78 5.15 3.70 3.26
CA ALA A 78 5.46 4.61 4.35
C ALA A 78 4.27 4.79 5.32
N LEU A 79 3.07 5.04 4.78
CA LEU A 79 1.87 5.20 5.61
C LEU A 79 1.47 3.91 6.32
N THR A 80 1.77 2.74 5.73
CA THR A 80 1.50 1.44 6.36
C THR A 80 2.42 1.21 7.55
N VAL A 81 3.70 1.59 7.48
CA VAL A 81 4.60 1.56 8.65
C VAL A 81 4.04 2.43 9.77
N VAL A 82 3.59 3.66 9.45
CA VAL A 82 2.96 4.55 10.44
C VAL A 82 1.68 3.93 11.00
N ARG A 83 0.85 3.29 10.16
CA ARG A 83 -0.37 2.60 10.57
C ARG A 83 -0.10 1.43 11.50
N ILE A 84 0.92 0.62 11.21
CA ILE A 84 1.33 -0.50 12.07
C ILE A 84 1.82 0.06 13.41
N GLY A 85 2.71 1.06 13.40
CA GLY A 85 3.16 1.72 14.62
C GLY A 85 1.99 2.27 15.45
N TRP A 86 1.04 2.95 14.80
CA TRP A 86 -0.17 3.45 15.48
C TRP A 86 -0.99 2.32 16.11
N ARG A 87 -1.19 1.21 15.39
CA ARG A 87 -1.93 0.03 15.88
C ARG A 87 -1.23 -0.69 17.02
N LEU A 88 0.10 -0.68 17.07
CA LEU A 88 0.85 -1.25 18.19
C LEU A 88 0.79 -0.38 19.44
N LEU A 89 0.64 0.94 19.26
CA LEU A 89 0.59 1.92 20.35
C LEU A 89 -0.82 2.21 20.87
N HIS A 90 -1.86 1.82 20.14
CA HIS A 90 -3.26 2.12 20.48
C HIS A 90 -4.13 0.88 20.37
N GLU A 91 -4.87 0.56 21.43
CA GLU A 91 -5.79 -0.56 21.44
C GLU A 91 -6.94 -0.34 20.43
N PRO A 92 -7.16 -1.28 19.50
CA PRO A 92 -8.32 -1.21 18.62
C PRO A 92 -9.59 -1.47 19.43
N PRO A 93 -10.71 -0.84 19.05
CA PRO A 93 -12.01 -1.19 19.60
C PRO A 93 -12.30 -2.70 19.55
N PRO A 94 -12.94 -3.28 20.58
CA PRO A 94 -13.22 -4.72 20.62
C PRO A 94 -14.19 -5.13 19.52
N TYR A 95 -14.10 -6.39 19.06
CA TYR A 95 -15.10 -6.95 18.15
C TYR A 95 -16.47 -7.04 18.83
N PRO A 96 -17.58 -6.91 18.08
CA PRO A 96 -18.91 -7.18 18.62
C PRO A 96 -18.99 -8.60 19.21
N ASP A 97 -19.74 -8.75 20.31
CA ASP A 97 -19.96 -10.05 20.98
C ASP A 97 -20.84 -10.99 20.14
N THR A 98 -21.53 -10.46 19.14
CA THR A 98 -22.36 -11.17 18.16
C THR A 98 -21.54 -11.93 17.11
N MET A 99 -20.26 -11.60 16.98
CA MET A 99 -19.38 -12.16 15.95
C MET A 99 -18.91 -13.57 16.31
N THR A 100 -19.11 -14.53 15.42
CA THR A 100 -18.72 -15.93 15.69
C THR A 100 -17.19 -16.08 15.76
N PRO A 101 -16.67 -17.10 16.48
CA PRO A 101 -15.21 -17.27 16.63
C PRO A 101 -14.46 -17.44 15.30
N TRP A 102 -15.07 -18.12 14.32
CA TRP A 102 -14.44 -18.32 13.01
C TRP A 102 -14.38 -17.01 12.22
N GLU A 103 -15.44 -16.19 12.25
CA GLU A 103 -15.46 -14.88 11.56
C GLU A 103 -14.38 -13.97 12.13
N ARG A 104 -14.23 -13.96 13.46
CA ARG A 104 -13.18 -13.21 14.12
C ARG A 104 -11.79 -13.67 13.69
N HIS A 105 -11.57 -14.98 13.60
CA HIS A 105 -10.32 -15.54 13.09
C HIS A 105 -10.07 -15.15 11.63
N ALA A 106 -11.08 -15.29 10.76
CA ALA A 106 -10.99 -14.91 9.35
C ALA A 106 -10.69 -13.42 9.18
N ALA A 107 -11.32 -12.56 9.97
CA ALA A 107 -11.04 -11.12 9.98
C ALA A 107 -9.58 -10.84 10.41
N HIS A 108 -9.06 -11.53 11.42
CA HIS A 108 -7.66 -11.38 11.82
C HIS A 108 -6.69 -11.81 10.71
N VAL A 109 -6.94 -12.97 10.09
CA VAL A 109 -6.12 -13.48 8.98
C VAL A 109 -6.16 -12.51 7.80
N ALA A 110 -7.35 -12.03 7.40
CA ALA A 110 -7.50 -11.06 6.32
C ALA A 110 -6.72 -9.76 6.61
N HIS A 111 -6.84 -9.21 7.83
CA HIS A 111 -6.07 -8.02 8.21
C HIS A 111 -4.56 -8.27 8.19
N PHE A 112 -4.10 -9.42 8.70
CA PHE A 112 -2.69 -9.79 8.66
C PHE A 112 -2.17 -9.89 7.23
N LEU A 113 -2.88 -10.60 6.35
CA LEU A 113 -2.52 -10.76 4.95
C LEU A 113 -2.54 -9.42 4.21
N LEU A 114 -3.49 -8.54 4.50
CA LEU A 114 -3.50 -7.18 3.95
C LEU A 114 -2.31 -6.36 4.44
N TYR A 115 -1.92 -6.43 5.73
CA TYR A 115 -0.72 -5.76 6.21
C TYR A 115 0.54 -6.28 5.53
N ALA A 116 0.68 -7.61 5.40
CA ALA A 116 1.80 -8.22 4.70
C ALA A 116 1.82 -7.78 3.23
N GLY A 117 0.67 -7.83 2.54
CA GLY A 117 0.53 -7.39 1.16
C GLY A 117 0.88 -5.91 0.96
N MET A 118 0.39 -5.02 1.83
CA MET A 118 0.72 -3.58 1.79
C MET A 118 2.20 -3.27 2.01
N MET A 119 2.94 -4.16 2.67
CA MET A 119 4.40 -4.04 2.83
C MET A 119 5.15 -4.67 1.65
N LEU A 120 4.82 -5.91 1.30
CA LEU A 120 5.54 -6.70 0.31
C LEU A 120 5.33 -6.20 -1.11
N MET A 121 4.12 -5.75 -1.46
CA MET A 121 3.82 -5.29 -2.82
C MET A 121 4.65 -4.07 -3.25
N PRO A 122 4.70 -2.97 -2.48
CA PRO A 122 5.58 -1.85 -2.83
C PRO A 122 7.06 -2.24 -2.85
N LEU A 123 7.49 -3.15 -1.96
CA LEU A 123 8.87 -3.61 -1.92
C LEU A 123 9.25 -4.41 -3.18
N THR A 124 8.40 -5.34 -3.64
CA THR A 124 8.66 -6.04 -4.90
C THR A 124 8.66 -5.08 -6.08
N GLY A 125 7.74 -4.10 -6.13
CA GLY A 125 7.72 -3.08 -7.17
C GLY A 125 8.99 -2.20 -7.19
N TRP A 126 9.50 -1.85 -6.00
CA TRP A 126 10.75 -1.12 -5.87
C TRP A 126 11.97 -1.96 -6.25
N SER A 127 11.93 -3.27 -6.00
CA SER A 127 12.95 -4.22 -6.44
C SER A 127 13.01 -4.36 -7.96
N ILE A 128 11.86 -4.43 -8.65
CA ILE A 128 11.81 -4.42 -10.14
C ILE A 128 12.59 -3.21 -10.67
N LEU A 129 12.29 -2.03 -10.14
CA LEU A 129 12.91 -0.78 -10.58
C LEU A 129 14.42 -0.71 -10.26
N SER A 130 14.84 -1.40 -9.20
CA SER A 130 16.25 -1.50 -8.78
C SER A 130 17.01 -2.56 -9.58
N ALA A 131 16.32 -3.51 -10.19
CA ALA A 131 16.89 -4.59 -11.00
C ALA A 131 17.19 -4.13 -12.45
N HIS A 132 17.85 -2.99 -12.58
CA HIS A 132 18.33 -2.45 -13.85
C HIS A 132 19.79 -1.99 -13.72
N PRO A 133 20.62 -2.10 -14.77
CA PRO A 133 21.98 -1.60 -14.74
C PRO A 133 21.98 -0.09 -14.45
N PRO A 134 22.84 0.39 -13.53
CA PRO A 134 22.94 1.82 -13.25
C PRO A 134 23.34 2.63 -14.48
N ALA A 135 22.81 3.85 -14.62
CA ALA A 135 23.18 4.74 -15.72
C ALA A 135 24.69 5.02 -15.68
N GLY A 136 25.35 4.90 -16.85
CA GLY A 136 26.79 5.09 -16.99
C GLY A 136 27.67 3.88 -16.60
N SER A 137 27.09 2.79 -16.09
CA SER A 137 27.83 1.55 -15.76
C SER A 137 28.39 0.85 -17.01
N ALA A 138 29.29 -0.12 -16.83
CA ALA A 138 29.76 -0.95 -17.94
C ALA A 138 28.66 -1.91 -18.43
N GLY A 139 27.86 -2.46 -17.50
CA GLY A 139 26.74 -3.35 -17.80
C GLY A 139 25.68 -2.71 -18.68
N VAL A 140 25.35 -1.42 -18.48
CA VAL A 140 24.34 -0.74 -19.31
C VAL A 140 24.71 -0.66 -20.79
N LYS A 141 26.01 -0.71 -21.12
CA LYS A 141 26.49 -0.67 -22.52
C LYS A 141 26.23 -1.98 -23.27
N VAL A 142 26.11 -3.09 -22.55
CA VAL A 142 25.83 -4.42 -23.12
C VAL A 142 24.38 -4.85 -22.90
N ALA A 143 23.64 -4.12 -22.07
CA ALA A 143 22.25 -4.41 -21.76
C ALA A 143 21.37 -4.18 -23.01
N ARG A 144 20.48 -5.15 -23.27
CA ARG A 144 19.55 -5.11 -24.39
C ARG A 144 18.16 -4.72 -23.90
N PRO A 145 17.31 -4.09 -24.74
CA PRO A 145 15.93 -3.84 -24.39
C PRO A 145 15.23 -5.14 -23.93
N PRO A 146 14.40 -5.11 -22.87
CA PRO A 146 13.90 -3.91 -22.18
C PRO A 146 14.81 -3.36 -21.07
N MET A 147 15.95 -4.01 -20.77
CA MET A 147 16.93 -3.61 -19.74
C MET A 147 17.72 -2.35 -20.13
N ALA A 148 17.03 -1.26 -20.45
CA ALA A 148 17.65 0.06 -20.54
C ALA A 148 18.16 0.49 -19.16
N ALA A 149 19.01 1.52 -19.14
CA ALA A 149 19.52 2.13 -17.91
C ALA A 149 18.40 2.34 -16.89
N SER A 150 18.67 2.01 -15.62
CA SER A 150 17.71 2.28 -14.55
C SER A 150 17.33 3.76 -14.61
N PRO A 151 16.03 4.10 -14.66
CA PRO A 151 15.60 5.49 -14.69
C PRO A 151 15.91 6.21 -13.36
N MET A 152 16.34 5.46 -12.34
CA MET A 152 16.61 5.90 -10.97
C MET A 152 18.08 6.16 -10.67
N ALA A 153 18.97 5.54 -11.43
CA ALA A 153 20.39 5.63 -11.14
C ALA A 153 20.91 6.98 -11.61
N GLY A 154 21.31 7.83 -10.66
CA GLY A 154 22.30 8.87 -10.91
C GLY A 154 23.63 8.25 -11.38
N PRO A 155 24.56 9.05 -11.92
CA PRO A 155 25.82 8.54 -12.43
C PRO A 155 26.48 7.68 -11.36
N ALA A 156 26.72 6.41 -11.70
CA ALA A 156 27.46 5.50 -10.83
C ALA A 156 28.79 6.18 -10.46
N ASN A 157 28.97 6.48 -9.17
CA ASN A 157 30.20 7.02 -8.59
C ASN A 157 30.50 8.51 -8.85
N GLY A 158 29.57 9.43 -8.58
CA GLY A 158 29.89 10.86 -8.40
C GLY A 158 30.51 11.56 -9.62
N ALA A 159 30.48 10.95 -10.81
CA ALA A 159 30.97 11.57 -12.03
C ALA A 159 29.92 12.57 -12.55
N PRO A 160 30.27 13.85 -12.79
CA PRO A 160 29.34 14.84 -13.30
C PRO A 160 29.05 14.57 -14.78
N GLY A 161 27.99 13.81 -15.06
CA GLY A 161 27.48 13.57 -16.40
C GLY A 161 26.03 14.00 -16.49
N ALA A 162 25.74 15.03 -17.29
CA ALA A 162 24.38 15.48 -17.55
C ALA A 162 23.57 14.36 -18.24
N PRO A 163 22.26 14.23 -17.93
CA PRO A 163 21.41 13.25 -18.57
C PRO A 163 21.35 13.47 -20.11
N PRO A 164 21.21 12.39 -20.90
CA PRO A 164 21.14 12.49 -22.36
C PRO A 164 19.95 13.36 -22.81
N ALA A 165 20.19 14.18 -23.84
CA ALA A 165 19.19 15.08 -24.40
C ALA A 165 17.97 14.30 -24.92
N GLY A 166 16.79 14.61 -24.39
CA GLY A 166 15.53 13.95 -24.74
C GLY A 166 15.01 12.93 -23.72
N ALA A 167 15.77 12.65 -22.65
CA ALA A 167 15.23 11.97 -21.48
C ALA A 167 14.08 12.81 -20.87
N PRO A 168 12.97 12.19 -20.41
CA PRO A 168 11.97 12.92 -19.63
C PRO A 168 12.69 13.67 -18.50
N LYS A 169 12.36 14.95 -18.32
CA LYS A 169 13.04 15.84 -17.38
C LYS A 169 12.79 15.34 -15.95
N GLY A 170 13.73 14.53 -15.46
CA GLY A 170 13.81 14.03 -14.08
C GLY A 170 13.73 12.50 -14.01
N PRO A 171 14.49 11.84 -13.09
CA PRO A 171 14.23 10.46 -12.72
C PRO A 171 12.78 10.33 -12.22
N PRO A 172 12.17 9.13 -12.21
CA PRO A 172 10.87 8.92 -11.58
C PRO A 172 11.04 9.17 -10.08
N GLY A 173 10.77 10.40 -9.66
CA GLY A 173 10.75 10.78 -8.27
C GLY A 173 9.41 10.41 -7.63
N ILE A 174 9.40 10.24 -6.31
CA ILE A 174 8.15 10.15 -5.55
C ILE A 174 7.40 11.47 -5.80
N TRP A 175 6.25 11.35 -6.45
CA TRP A 175 5.41 12.46 -6.91
C TRP A 175 6.17 13.49 -7.76
N TRP A 176 7.20 13.07 -8.51
CA TRP A 176 8.10 13.93 -9.30
C TRP A 176 8.92 14.95 -8.49
N VAL A 177 8.83 14.92 -7.15
CA VAL A 177 9.51 15.89 -6.28
C VAL A 177 10.75 15.29 -5.65
N ILE A 178 10.64 14.07 -5.12
CA ILE A 178 11.71 13.46 -4.32
C ILE A 178 12.43 12.44 -5.20
N PRO A 179 13.74 12.57 -5.45
CA PRO A 179 14.48 11.55 -6.18
C PRO A 179 14.37 10.23 -5.42
N LEU A 180 13.95 9.18 -6.12
CA LEU A 180 13.80 7.89 -5.50
C LEU A 180 15.17 7.17 -5.53
N PRO A 181 15.65 6.61 -4.40
CA PRO A 181 16.87 5.83 -4.40
C PRO A 181 16.61 4.42 -4.94
N ALA A 182 17.59 3.85 -5.63
CA ALA A 182 17.58 2.42 -5.95
C ALA A 182 17.99 1.59 -4.71
N ILE A 183 17.52 0.35 -4.63
CA ILE A 183 17.99 -0.62 -3.64
C ILE A 183 19.41 -1.03 -4.04
N THR A 184 20.42 -0.45 -3.40
CA THR A 184 21.83 -0.55 -3.79
C THR A 184 22.33 -1.98 -4.02
N PRO A 185 22.04 -2.97 -3.14
CA PRO A 185 22.48 -4.34 -3.38
C PRO A 185 21.96 -4.93 -4.70
N ILE A 186 20.73 -4.61 -5.10
CA ILE A 186 20.10 -5.10 -6.34
C ILE A 186 20.64 -4.34 -7.56
N ALA A 187 20.79 -3.02 -7.43
CA ALA A 187 21.30 -2.17 -8.49
C ALA A 187 22.76 -2.49 -8.86
N ASN A 188 23.57 -2.89 -7.86
CA ASN A 188 24.99 -3.17 -8.07
C ASN A 188 25.25 -4.43 -8.91
N ILE A 189 24.28 -5.34 -9.05
CA ILE A 189 24.42 -6.58 -9.83
C ILE A 189 24.81 -6.25 -11.28
N GLY A 190 24.13 -5.29 -11.91
CA GLY A 190 24.38 -4.93 -13.31
C GLY A 190 25.47 -3.89 -13.55
N ILE A 191 26.34 -3.59 -12.59
CA ILE A 191 27.45 -2.63 -12.82
C ILE A 191 28.39 -3.16 -13.90
N GLU A 192 28.71 -4.45 -13.83
CA GLU A 192 29.60 -5.12 -14.77
C GLU A 192 28.81 -5.92 -15.82
N PRO A 193 29.34 -6.09 -17.05
CA PRO A 193 28.68 -6.84 -18.12
C PRO A 193 28.21 -8.24 -17.71
N GLY A 194 28.99 -8.94 -16.87
CA GLY A 194 28.66 -10.31 -16.42
C GLY A 194 27.45 -10.39 -15.48
N GLY A 195 27.05 -9.29 -14.85
CA GLY A 195 25.92 -9.28 -13.92
C GLY A 195 24.59 -8.86 -14.56
N VAL A 196 24.58 -8.42 -15.81
CA VAL A 196 23.36 -7.97 -16.50
C VAL A 196 22.35 -9.11 -16.65
N GLU A 197 22.81 -10.31 -17.03
CA GLU A 197 21.92 -11.46 -17.24
C GLU A 197 21.27 -11.94 -15.93
N PRO A 198 22.01 -12.17 -14.82
CA PRO A 198 21.40 -12.45 -13.52
C PRO A 198 20.44 -11.35 -13.04
N GLN A 199 20.78 -10.07 -13.30
CA GLN A 199 19.92 -8.96 -12.92
C GLN A 199 18.60 -8.95 -13.70
N HIS A 200 18.62 -9.34 -14.97
CA HIS A 200 17.42 -9.46 -15.81
C HIS A 200 16.49 -10.58 -15.32
N VAL A 201 17.05 -11.74 -14.97
CA VAL A 201 16.28 -12.84 -14.35
C VAL A 201 15.61 -12.35 -13.07
N LEU A 202 16.35 -11.65 -12.22
CA LEU A 202 15.82 -11.11 -10.97
C LEU A 202 14.71 -10.06 -11.20
N HIS A 203 14.86 -9.20 -12.20
CA HIS A 203 13.82 -8.26 -12.61
C HIS A 203 12.53 -9.00 -12.98
N ASP A 204 12.64 -10.04 -13.82
CA ASP A 204 11.49 -10.79 -14.33
C ASP A 204 10.78 -11.58 -13.22
N GLU A 205 11.54 -12.19 -12.31
CA GLU A 205 11.00 -12.84 -11.11
C GLU A 205 10.22 -11.84 -10.24
N PHE A 206 10.79 -10.67 -9.93
CA PHE A 206 10.06 -9.67 -9.15
C PHE A 206 8.82 -9.16 -9.88
N ALA A 207 8.88 -8.99 -11.20
CA ALA A 207 7.74 -8.57 -12.01
C ALA A 207 6.61 -9.61 -11.99
N GLU A 208 6.96 -10.89 -12.08
CA GLU A 208 6.00 -11.99 -11.96
C GLU A 208 5.36 -12.03 -10.57
N TRP A 209 6.16 -12.01 -9.50
CA TRP A 209 5.65 -12.02 -8.13
C TRP A 209 4.80 -10.79 -7.80
N HIS A 210 5.18 -9.62 -8.33
CA HIS A 210 4.38 -8.41 -8.16
C HIS A 210 3.05 -8.52 -8.92
N LYS A 211 3.03 -9.09 -10.13
CA LYS A 211 1.78 -9.32 -10.86
C LYS A 211 0.85 -10.29 -10.11
N ILE A 212 1.37 -11.43 -9.67
CA ILE A 212 0.60 -12.42 -8.90
C ILE A 212 0.09 -11.81 -7.60
N GLY A 213 0.96 -11.12 -6.86
CA GLY A 213 0.61 -10.42 -5.63
C GLY A 213 -0.45 -9.34 -5.83
N GLY A 214 -0.46 -8.67 -6.98
CA GLY A 214 -1.50 -7.70 -7.36
C GLY A 214 -2.89 -8.33 -7.44
N TYR A 215 -3.03 -9.50 -8.09
CA TYR A 215 -4.31 -10.21 -8.14
C TYR A 215 -4.72 -10.76 -6.77
N LEU A 216 -3.77 -11.23 -5.98
CA LEU A 216 -4.04 -11.65 -4.59
C LEU A 216 -4.52 -10.48 -3.74
N MET A 217 -3.93 -9.29 -3.90
CA MET A 217 -4.40 -8.07 -3.24
C MET A 217 -5.83 -7.71 -3.63
N ILE A 218 -6.20 -7.82 -4.91
CA ILE A 218 -7.57 -7.61 -5.36
C ILE A 218 -8.52 -8.57 -4.66
N LEU A 219 -8.19 -9.87 -4.62
CA LEU A 219 -9.00 -10.87 -3.94
C LEU A 219 -9.14 -10.55 -2.44
N LEU A 220 -8.05 -10.23 -1.75
CA LEU A 220 -8.07 -9.88 -0.33
C LEU A 220 -8.90 -8.63 -0.05
N LEU A 221 -8.84 -7.62 -0.93
CA LEU A 221 -9.67 -6.42 -0.81
C LEU A 221 -11.16 -6.73 -1.03
N ILE A 222 -11.49 -7.56 -2.02
CA ILE A 222 -12.87 -8.01 -2.25
C ILE A 222 -13.39 -8.74 -1.00
N LEU A 223 -12.61 -9.66 -0.43
CA LEU A 223 -12.99 -10.38 0.78
C LEU A 223 -13.12 -9.43 1.98
N HIS A 224 -12.21 -8.47 2.13
CA HIS A 224 -12.25 -7.49 3.22
C HIS A 224 -13.47 -6.57 3.14
N ILE A 225 -13.73 -6.00 1.96
CA ILE A 225 -14.88 -5.15 1.70
C ILE A 225 -16.17 -5.97 1.83
N GLY A 226 -16.20 -7.17 1.26
CA GLY A 226 -17.33 -8.10 1.35
C GLY A 226 -17.67 -8.46 2.79
N GLY A 227 -16.67 -8.75 3.62
CA GLY A 227 -16.85 -8.97 5.06
C GLY A 227 -17.43 -7.74 5.77
N ALA A 228 -16.89 -6.54 5.50
CA ALA A 228 -17.40 -5.30 6.08
C ALA A 228 -18.85 -5.01 5.67
N LEU A 229 -19.20 -5.23 4.40
CA LEU A 229 -20.58 -5.07 3.89
C LEU A 229 -21.52 -6.12 4.48
N LYS A 230 -21.06 -7.37 4.64
CA LYS A 230 -21.82 -8.44 5.29
C LYS A 230 -22.17 -8.06 6.73
N HIS A 231 -21.19 -7.62 7.51
CA HIS A 231 -21.44 -7.17 8.88
C HIS A 231 -22.35 -5.93 8.93
N GLN A 232 -22.16 -4.97 8.02
CA GLN A 232 -22.98 -3.76 7.95
C GLN A 232 -24.47 -4.05 7.68
N PHE A 233 -24.75 -4.91 6.70
CA PHE A 233 -26.10 -5.06 6.15
C PHE A 233 -26.83 -6.32 6.63
N LEU A 234 -26.12 -7.43 6.81
CA LEU A 234 -26.72 -8.69 7.26
C LEU A 234 -26.72 -8.80 8.78
N ASP A 235 -25.58 -8.52 9.41
CA ASP A 235 -25.45 -8.60 10.87
C ASP A 235 -25.92 -7.31 11.58
N LYS A 236 -26.19 -6.25 10.80
CA LYS A 236 -26.65 -4.93 11.27
C LYS A 236 -25.68 -4.27 12.27
N GLU A 237 -24.39 -4.61 12.17
CA GLU A 237 -23.32 -4.04 12.97
C GLU A 237 -22.81 -2.73 12.35
N PRO A 238 -22.51 -1.68 13.14
CA PRO A 238 -22.15 -0.37 12.62
C PRO A 238 -20.68 -0.27 12.15
N GLU A 239 -20.18 -1.25 11.39
CA GLU A 239 -18.78 -1.35 11.00
C GLU A 239 -18.29 -0.13 10.19
N LEU A 240 -19.08 0.38 9.25
CA LEU A 240 -18.72 1.58 8.49
C LEU A 240 -18.70 2.83 9.37
N GLN A 241 -19.58 2.91 10.37
CA GLN A 241 -19.64 4.03 11.31
C GLN A 241 -18.44 4.06 12.25
N ARG A 242 -17.82 2.91 12.53
CA ARG A 242 -16.58 2.82 13.31
C ARG A 242 -15.37 3.40 12.58
N MET A 243 -15.43 3.42 11.24
CA MET A 243 -14.43 4.04 10.35
C MET A 243 -14.89 5.38 9.73
N GLY A 244 -16.06 5.89 10.09
CA GLY A 244 -16.66 7.08 9.50
C GLY A 244 -16.36 8.38 10.27
N PHE A 245 -16.13 9.47 9.54
CA PHE A 245 -15.84 10.80 10.12
C PHE A 245 -17.05 11.51 10.73
N ARG A 246 -18.27 11.09 10.40
CA ARG A 246 -19.49 11.76 10.88
C ARG A 246 -19.78 11.37 12.32
N ASP A 247 -19.67 12.36 13.19
CA ASP A 247 -20.10 12.31 14.56
C ASP A 247 -21.62 12.42 14.62
N ARG A 248 -22.29 11.41 15.19
CA ARG A 248 -23.72 11.48 15.52
C ARG A 248 -23.85 11.66 17.03
N ARG A 249 -23.10 12.58 17.62
CA ARG A 249 -23.39 13.04 18.98
C ARG A 249 -24.62 13.94 18.95
N HIS A 250 -25.64 13.52 19.72
CA HIS A 250 -26.87 14.23 20.06
C HIS A 250 -27.75 14.71 18.91
N ARG A 251 -28.80 13.93 18.61
CA ARG A 251 -30.11 14.54 18.37
C ARG A 251 -30.78 14.68 19.74
N PRO A 252 -31.01 15.88 20.28
CA PRO A 252 -32.05 16.04 21.28
C PRO A 252 -33.39 15.72 20.61
N GLU A 253 -34.18 14.89 21.28
CA GLU A 253 -35.57 14.60 20.93
C GLU A 253 -36.46 15.81 21.22
#